data_AF-A0AB34KBL9-F1
#
_entry.id   AF-A0AB34KBL9-F1
#
_cell.length_a   1.000
_cell.length_b   1.000
_cell.length_c   1.000
_cell.angle_alpha   90.00
_cell.angle_beta   90.00
_cell.angle_gamma   90.00
#
_symmetry.space_group_name_H-M   'P 1'
#
loop_
_entity.id
_entity.type
_entity.pdbx_description
1 polymer ?
#
loop_
_entity_poly.entity_id
_entity_poly.type
_entity_poly.pdbx_seq_one_letter_code
_entity_poly.pdbx_strand_id
1 'polypeptide(L)'
;MRTCSWVLLLASVGIAVKHVRKAKNTGVPVQGLHDPANASPDEDQMDMVRFLMAHGFETFATKEFIERLDDDLAIDSIDDLASIQEDTDHLSLGISEETAARLSIAAQKELLRRFLSTIPDRKTNKETGVYAKLVDKLYDNGFTDVDEIEDLEDTDAETLGISADDAMYLSQKAEEWEARGTFIWLLSSFQDSNGSFPFREKSLLSSMLASMLAAGMRSLLDVKGATSVPGIPSADVAKLQRSPLIQELAHKQEL
;
A
#
# COMPACT_ATOMS: atom_id res chain seq x y z
N MET A 1 -64.59 3.91 46.16
CA MET A 1 -64.78 2.63 45.43
C MET A 1 -63.89 2.64 44.20
N ARG A 2 -63.12 1.56 44.03
CA ARG A 2 -62.46 1.08 42.81
C ARG A 2 -61.31 1.92 42.22
N THR A 3 -60.13 1.51 42.65
CA THR A 3 -58.84 1.42 41.94
C THR A 3 -58.97 1.14 40.43
N CYS A 4 -58.02 1.66 39.65
CA CYS A 4 -57.31 0.87 38.64
C CYS A 4 -55.97 1.52 38.23
N SER A 5 -54.88 0.87 38.66
CA SER A 5 -53.52 0.95 38.13
C SER A 5 -53.45 0.58 36.66
N TRP A 6 -52.65 1.31 35.86
CA TRP A 6 -52.01 0.85 34.62
C TRP A 6 -50.64 1.56 34.52
N VAL A 7 -49.57 0.97 35.06
CA VAL A 7 -48.53 0.18 34.34
C VAL A 7 -47.85 0.97 33.21
N LEU A 8 -46.58 1.31 33.49
CA LEU A 8 -45.57 1.77 32.54
C LEU A 8 -45.39 0.76 31.39
N LEU A 9 -45.29 1.27 30.17
CA LEU A 9 -44.61 0.61 29.05
C LEU A 9 -43.70 1.64 28.39
N LEU A 10 -42.47 1.73 28.92
CA LEU A 10 -41.34 2.37 28.24
C LEU A 10 -40.96 1.45 27.08
N ALA A 11 -41.41 1.81 25.87
CA ALA A 11 -40.87 1.23 24.65
C ALA A 11 -39.46 1.81 24.45
N SER A 12 -38.44 1.05 24.85
CA SER A 12 -37.06 1.23 24.40
C SER A 12 -37.02 1.00 22.89
N VAL A 13 -37.07 2.08 22.12
CA VAL A 13 -36.68 2.06 20.71
C VAL A 13 -35.18 1.79 20.69
N GLY A 14 -34.83 0.51 20.52
CA GLY A 14 -33.48 0.11 20.14
C GLY A 14 -33.18 0.77 18.80
N ILE A 15 -32.34 1.80 18.83
CA ILE A 15 -31.65 2.28 17.63
C ILE A 15 -30.72 1.14 17.24
N ALA A 16 -31.20 0.27 16.36
CA ALA A 16 -30.35 -0.63 15.62
C ALA A 16 -29.43 0.26 14.78
N VAL A 17 -28.21 0.48 15.27
CA VAL A 17 -27.11 1.00 14.47
C VAL A 17 -26.88 -0.03 13.38
N LYS A 18 -27.55 0.15 12.24
CA LYS A 18 -27.15 -0.51 11.00
C LYS A 18 -25.71 -0.07 10.78
N HIS A 19 -24.78 -0.97 11.08
CA HIS A 19 -23.44 -0.91 10.54
C HIS A 19 -23.60 -0.87 9.03
N VAL A 20 -23.52 0.34 8.49
CA VAL A 20 -23.30 0.54 7.07
C VAL A 20 -21.89 -0.01 6.85
N ARG A 21 -21.80 -1.28 6.43
CA ARG A 21 -20.62 -1.78 5.71
C ARG A 21 -20.47 -0.84 4.52
N LYS A 22 -19.61 0.17 4.67
CA LYS A 22 -19.26 1.05 3.56
C LYS A 22 -18.63 0.18 2.49
N ALA A 23 -19.08 0.45 1.26
CA ALA A 23 -18.54 -0.15 0.07
C ALA A 23 -17.02 0.04 0.05
N LYS A 24 -16.31 -1.03 -0.30
CA LYS A 24 -14.88 -1.00 -0.63
C LYS A 24 -14.62 0.21 -1.52
N ASN A 25 -13.68 1.07 -1.12
CA ASN A 25 -13.06 2.00 -2.04
C ASN A 25 -12.61 1.18 -3.27
N THR A 26 -13.16 1.51 -4.44
CA THR A 26 -12.73 0.97 -5.74
C THR A 26 -11.52 1.75 -6.27
N GLY A 27 -10.68 2.27 -5.36
CA GLY A 27 -9.34 2.71 -5.69
C GLY A 27 -8.49 1.46 -5.86
N VAL A 28 -7.69 1.41 -6.92
CA VAL A 28 -6.63 0.40 -7.04
C VAL A 28 -5.80 0.52 -5.76
N PRO A 29 -5.64 -0.56 -4.96
CA PRO A 29 -4.82 -0.48 -3.76
C PRO A 29 -3.39 -0.18 -4.21
N VAL A 30 -2.87 0.98 -3.85
CA VAL A 30 -1.45 1.32 -4.00
C VAL A 30 -0.71 0.48 -2.97
N GLN A 31 -0.35 -0.73 -3.39
CA GLN A 31 0.35 -1.69 -2.57
C GLN A 31 1.83 -1.33 -2.52
N GLY A 32 2.24 -0.80 -1.36
CA GLY A 32 3.56 -1.03 -0.81
C GLY A 32 3.94 -2.51 -0.93
N LEU A 33 5.22 -2.75 -1.16
CA LEU A 33 5.80 -3.95 -1.78
C LEU A 33 5.79 -5.18 -0.85
N HIS A 34 4.62 -5.58 -0.34
CA HIS A 34 4.39 -6.97 0.02
C HIS A 34 4.02 -7.75 -1.23
N ASP A 35 4.65 -8.90 -1.42
CA ASP A 35 4.28 -9.88 -2.42
C ASP A 35 3.14 -10.69 -1.78
N PRO A 36 1.84 -10.34 -1.95
CA PRO A 36 0.74 -11.03 -1.27
C PRO A 36 0.65 -12.52 -1.66
N ALA A 37 1.41 -12.92 -2.67
CA ALA A 37 1.55 -14.29 -3.11
C ALA A 37 2.51 -15.13 -2.23
N ASN A 38 3.31 -14.53 -1.34
CA ASN A 38 4.33 -15.24 -0.57
C ASN A 38 4.39 -14.93 0.93
N ALA A 39 3.84 -13.82 1.41
CA ALA A 39 3.75 -13.61 2.85
C ALA A 39 2.75 -14.61 3.44
N SER A 40 3.26 -15.62 4.14
CA SER A 40 2.41 -16.33 5.08
C SER A 40 1.98 -15.32 6.15
N PRO A 41 0.77 -15.42 6.72
CA PRO A 41 0.34 -14.57 7.85
C PRO A 41 1.41 -14.46 8.96
N ASP A 42 2.22 -15.50 9.14
CA ASP A 42 3.31 -15.54 10.10
C ASP A 42 4.49 -14.57 9.78
N GLU A 43 4.78 -14.28 8.51
CA GLU A 43 5.90 -13.39 8.13
C GLU A 43 5.57 -11.92 8.38
N ASP A 44 4.36 -11.48 8.00
CA ASP A 44 3.90 -10.09 8.17
C ASP A 44 3.72 -9.77 9.65
N GLN A 45 3.14 -10.71 10.41
CA GLN A 45 3.06 -10.59 11.87
C GLN A 45 4.45 -10.51 12.51
N MET A 46 5.41 -11.32 12.07
CA MET A 46 6.79 -11.26 12.58
C MET A 46 7.50 -9.94 12.21
N ASP A 47 7.21 -9.38 11.04
CA ASP A 47 7.73 -8.08 10.64
C ASP A 47 7.13 -6.95 11.48
N MET A 48 5.81 -6.98 11.70
CA MET A 48 5.12 -6.04 12.58
C MET A 48 5.63 -6.12 14.03
N VAL A 49 5.86 -7.32 14.58
CA VAL A 49 6.50 -7.47 15.92
C VAL A 49 7.85 -6.75 15.95
N ARG A 50 8.72 -7.00 14.95
CA ARG A 50 10.05 -6.40 14.90
C ARG A 50 9.98 -4.87 14.79
N PHE A 51 9.06 -4.36 13.98
CA PHE A 51 8.80 -2.93 13.87
C PHE A 51 8.36 -2.33 15.21
N LEU A 52 7.33 -2.89 15.85
CA LEU A 52 6.83 -2.38 17.13
C LEU A 52 7.93 -2.39 18.21
N MET A 53 8.74 -3.44 18.27
CA MET A 53 9.87 -3.49 19.20
C MET A 53 10.94 -2.43 18.89
N ALA A 54 11.31 -2.26 17.61
CA ALA A 54 12.35 -1.32 17.21
C ALA A 54 11.98 0.15 17.47
N HIS A 55 10.68 0.46 17.47
CA HIS A 55 10.15 1.81 17.61
C HIS A 55 9.61 2.15 19.02
N GLY A 56 9.84 1.30 20.01
CA GLY A 56 9.47 1.57 21.42
C GLY A 56 7.98 1.35 21.72
N PHE A 57 7.35 0.44 20.97
CA PHE A 57 5.97 0.00 21.11
C PHE A 57 5.90 -1.45 21.63
N GLU A 58 6.85 -1.85 22.50
CA GLU A 58 7.00 -3.24 22.94
C GLU A 58 5.74 -3.79 23.62
N THR A 59 4.94 -2.91 24.23
CA THR A 59 3.65 -3.27 24.85
C THR A 59 2.60 -3.78 23.85
N PHE A 60 2.75 -3.43 22.57
CA PHE A 60 1.85 -3.84 21.48
C PHE A 60 2.44 -4.99 20.66
N ALA A 61 3.69 -5.38 20.90
CA ALA A 61 4.40 -6.41 20.14
C ALA A 61 4.10 -7.85 20.62
N THR A 62 2.95 -8.08 21.27
CA THR A 62 2.54 -9.42 21.72
C THR A 62 1.68 -10.10 20.67
N LYS A 63 1.73 -11.44 20.64
CA LYS A 63 0.94 -12.24 19.70
C LYS A 63 -0.55 -11.95 19.84
N GLU A 64 -1.04 -11.89 21.08
CA GLU A 64 -2.44 -11.62 21.37
C GLU A 64 -2.89 -10.22 20.96
N PHE A 65 -1.98 -9.23 20.96
CA PHE A 65 -2.31 -7.88 20.52
C PHE A 65 -2.36 -7.78 19.00
N ILE A 66 -1.41 -8.42 18.32
CA ILE A 66 -1.36 -8.48 16.86
C ILE A 66 -2.55 -9.25 16.28
N GLU A 67 -2.95 -10.36 16.89
CA GLU A 67 -4.16 -11.09 16.49
C GLU A 67 -5.41 -10.20 16.60
N ARG A 68 -5.48 -9.32 17.60
CA ARG A 68 -6.59 -8.37 17.73
C ARG A 68 -6.53 -7.21 16.73
N LEU A 69 -5.33 -6.76 16.33
CA LEU A 69 -5.19 -5.77 15.26
C LEU A 69 -5.77 -6.31 13.95
N ASP A 70 -5.48 -7.57 13.63
CA ASP A 70 -6.02 -8.25 12.44
C ASP A 70 -7.53 -8.52 12.60
N ASP A 71 -7.95 -9.20 13.68
CA ASP A 71 -9.34 -9.62 13.85
C ASP A 71 -10.33 -8.45 14.04
N ASP A 72 -9.95 -7.43 14.83
CA ASP A 72 -10.86 -6.35 15.21
C ASP A 72 -10.77 -5.16 14.23
N LEU A 73 -9.57 -4.88 13.67
CA LEU A 73 -9.31 -3.69 12.84
C LEU A 73 -8.91 -4.00 11.39
N ALA A 74 -8.72 -5.27 11.03
CA ALA A 74 -8.15 -5.67 9.74
C ALA A 74 -6.78 -5.02 9.45
N ILE A 75 -5.99 -4.83 10.50
CA ILE A 75 -4.61 -4.34 10.43
C ILE A 75 -3.69 -5.56 10.53
N ASP A 76 -3.18 -6.02 9.39
CA ASP A 76 -2.30 -7.19 9.30
C ASP A 76 -0.86 -6.85 8.90
N SER A 77 -0.60 -5.58 8.55
CA SER A 77 0.69 -5.12 8.04
C SER A 77 1.14 -3.76 8.61
N ILE A 78 2.42 -3.41 8.40
CA ILE A 78 2.94 -2.06 8.72
C ILE A 78 2.31 -1.00 7.80
N ASP A 79 1.93 -1.38 6.57
CA ASP A 79 1.22 -0.50 5.64
C ASP A 79 -0.11 -0.03 6.24
N ASP A 80 -0.89 -0.93 6.84
CA ASP A 80 -2.16 -0.56 7.48
C ASP A 80 -1.96 0.28 8.74
N LEU A 81 -0.88 0.03 9.49
CA LEU A 81 -0.52 0.84 10.65
C LEU A 81 -0.25 2.31 10.29
N ALA A 82 0.18 2.60 9.06
CA ALA A 82 0.38 3.98 8.60
C ALA A 82 -0.92 4.80 8.66
N SER A 83 -2.08 4.16 8.59
CA SER A 83 -3.40 4.82 8.60
C SER A 83 -4.18 4.61 9.90
N ILE A 84 -3.58 4.01 10.93
CA ILE A 84 -4.29 3.63 12.18
C ILE A 84 -4.99 4.79 12.89
N GLN A 85 -4.48 6.01 12.72
CA GLN A 85 -5.02 7.21 13.35
C GLN A 85 -6.22 7.81 12.61
N GLU A 86 -6.50 7.37 11.39
CA GLU A 86 -7.58 7.93 10.55
C GLU A 86 -8.97 7.51 11.02
N ASP A 87 -9.08 6.35 11.68
CA ASP A 87 -10.29 5.89 12.34
C ASP A 87 -10.11 5.89 13.86
N THR A 88 -11.22 5.87 14.60
CA THR A 88 -11.29 5.79 16.06
C THR A 88 -11.32 4.36 16.59
N ASP A 89 -11.40 3.35 15.72
CA ASP A 89 -11.53 1.95 16.14
C ASP A 89 -10.32 1.45 16.96
N HIS A 90 -9.14 2.06 16.79
CA HIS A 90 -7.95 1.81 17.61
C HIS A 90 -8.16 2.07 19.11
N LEU A 91 -9.11 2.95 19.47
CA LEU A 91 -9.48 3.21 20.86
C LEU A 91 -10.06 1.97 21.55
N SER A 92 -10.74 1.10 20.80
CA SER A 92 -11.31 -0.15 21.31
C SER A 92 -10.23 -1.18 21.70
N LEU A 93 -9.05 -1.07 21.09
CA LEU A 93 -7.87 -1.85 21.43
C LEU A 93 -7.06 -1.27 22.60
N GLY A 94 -7.46 -0.11 23.13
CA GLY A 94 -6.75 0.59 24.20
C GLY A 94 -5.54 1.39 23.70
N ILE A 95 -5.43 1.63 22.40
CA ILE A 95 -4.46 2.56 21.81
C ILE A 95 -5.05 3.97 22.00
N SER A 96 -4.32 4.89 22.62
CA SER A 96 -4.77 6.29 22.70
C SER A 96 -4.56 7.01 21.36
N GLU A 97 -5.30 8.10 21.10
CA GLU A 97 -5.10 8.93 19.90
C GLU A 97 -3.63 9.38 19.75
N GLU A 98 -2.99 9.79 20.84
CA GLU A 98 -1.57 10.16 20.85
C GLU A 98 -0.65 8.99 20.45
N THR A 99 -0.97 7.78 20.92
CA THR A 99 -0.21 6.57 20.59
C THR A 99 -0.43 6.17 19.14
N ALA A 100 -1.68 6.22 18.66
CA ALA A 100 -2.03 5.94 17.27
C ALA A 100 -1.34 6.90 16.31
N ALA A 101 -1.31 8.20 16.62
CA ALA A 101 -0.59 9.18 15.82
C ALA A 101 0.92 8.89 15.76
N ARG A 102 1.55 8.61 16.90
CA ARG A 102 2.98 8.24 16.94
C ARG A 102 3.28 6.96 16.17
N LEU A 103 2.37 5.99 16.22
CA LEU A 103 2.52 4.71 15.56
C LEU A 103 2.35 4.85 14.03
N SER A 104 1.35 5.63 13.59
CA SER A 104 1.16 6.02 12.19
C SER A 104 2.39 6.73 11.63
N ILE A 105 2.92 7.75 12.32
CA ILE A 105 4.15 8.45 11.90
C ILE A 105 5.34 7.49 11.80
N ALA A 106 5.49 6.59 12.77
CA ALA A 106 6.59 5.61 12.75
C ALA A 106 6.46 4.63 11.58
N ALA A 107 5.24 4.18 11.28
CA ALA A 107 4.96 3.29 10.16
C ALA A 107 5.24 3.98 8.83
N GLN A 108 4.69 5.18 8.60
CA GLN A 108 4.98 5.99 7.40
C GLN A 108 6.48 6.18 7.16
N LYS A 109 7.24 6.57 8.21
CA LYS A 109 8.70 6.70 8.13
C LYS A 109 9.41 5.39 7.82
N GLU A 110 8.91 4.25 8.31
CA GLU A 110 9.48 2.94 8.00
C GLU A 110 9.22 2.53 6.55
N LEU A 111 8.02 2.79 6.01
CA LEU A 111 7.70 2.52 4.61
C LEU A 111 8.57 3.36 3.66
N LEU A 112 8.70 4.66 3.95
CA LEU A 112 9.65 5.55 3.26
C LEU A 112 11.08 5.02 3.34
N ARG A 113 11.53 4.58 4.52
CA ARG A 113 12.87 4.03 4.71
C ARG A 113 13.10 2.78 3.87
N ARG A 114 12.13 1.87 3.81
CA ARG A 114 12.19 0.65 3.00
C ARG A 114 12.35 1.00 1.54
N PHE A 115 11.47 1.84 1.01
CA PHE A 115 11.55 2.35 -0.36
C PHE A 115 12.93 2.95 -0.66
N LEU A 116 13.37 3.95 0.10
CA LEU A 116 14.63 4.67 -0.12
C LEU A 116 15.86 3.77 0.02
N SER A 117 15.78 2.69 0.81
CA SER A 117 16.87 1.72 0.96
C SER A 117 17.05 0.83 -0.27
N THR A 118 15.98 0.63 -1.05
CA THR A 118 16.05 -0.14 -2.31
C THR A 118 16.61 0.68 -3.47
N ILE A 119 16.68 2.01 -3.34
CA ILE A 119 17.14 2.89 -4.41
C ILE A 119 18.66 2.80 -4.50
N PRO A 120 19.22 2.36 -5.64
CA PRO A 120 20.66 2.32 -5.82
C PRO A 120 21.23 3.74 -5.90
N ASP A 121 22.42 3.93 -5.37
CA ASP A 121 23.16 5.18 -5.52
C ASP A 121 23.43 5.43 -7.00
N ARG A 122 22.98 6.58 -7.52
CA ARG A 122 23.09 6.93 -8.93
C ARG A 122 24.52 6.88 -9.48
N LYS A 123 25.53 7.16 -8.66
CA LYS A 123 26.95 7.18 -9.07
C LYS A 123 27.56 5.79 -9.13
N THR A 124 27.14 4.89 -8.24
CA THR A 124 27.76 3.55 -8.12
C THR A 124 26.87 2.42 -8.63
N ASN A 125 25.59 2.70 -8.87
CA ASN A 125 24.53 1.76 -9.18
C ASN A 125 24.45 0.58 -8.18
N LYS A 126 24.74 0.86 -6.91
CA LYS A 126 24.70 -0.10 -5.80
C LYS A 126 23.75 0.39 -4.73
N GLU A 127 23.04 -0.52 -4.09
CA GLU A 127 22.24 -0.26 -2.89
C GLU A 127 23.19 0.07 -1.74
N THR A 128 23.33 1.35 -1.42
CA THR A 128 24.17 1.86 -0.33
C THR A 128 23.36 2.38 0.85
N GLY A 129 22.03 2.48 0.70
CA GLY A 129 21.15 3.13 1.67
C GLY A 129 21.42 4.63 1.82
N VAL A 130 22.06 5.28 0.83
CA VAL A 130 22.40 6.70 0.90
C VAL A 130 21.15 7.58 1.04
N TYR A 131 20.07 7.24 0.33
CA TYR A 131 18.82 7.97 0.36
C TYR A 131 17.97 7.68 1.59
N ALA A 132 18.18 6.54 2.28
CA ALA A 132 17.46 6.21 3.52
C ALA A 132 17.71 7.20 4.67
N LYS A 133 18.76 8.02 4.57
CA LYS A 133 19.04 9.12 5.50
C LYS A 133 18.14 10.33 5.31
N LEU A 134 17.37 10.38 4.21
CA LEU A 134 16.47 11.49 3.88
C LEU A 134 15.09 11.34 4.52
N VAL A 135 14.75 10.18 5.10
CA VAL A 135 13.41 9.87 5.64
C VAL A 135 12.85 11.00 6.50
N ASP A 136 13.60 11.48 7.48
CA ASP A 136 13.11 12.55 8.36
C ASP A 136 12.92 13.87 7.60
N LYS A 137 13.82 14.22 6.67
CA LYS A 137 13.69 15.44 5.88
C LYS A 137 12.52 15.39 4.92
N LEU A 138 12.30 14.26 4.26
CA LEU A 138 11.17 14.07 3.36
C LEU A 138 9.86 14.22 4.14
N TYR A 139 9.75 13.49 5.25
CA TYR A 139 8.58 13.52 6.12
C TYR A 139 8.28 14.94 6.65
N ASP A 140 9.30 15.64 7.16
CA ASP A 140 9.15 16.99 7.71
C ASP A 140 8.79 18.04 6.64
N ASN A 141 8.98 17.73 5.35
CA ASN A 141 8.60 18.58 4.22
C ASN A 141 7.30 18.14 3.52
N GLY A 142 6.54 17.23 4.14
CA GLY A 142 5.24 16.79 3.63
C GLY A 142 5.31 15.65 2.61
N PHE A 143 6.46 15.00 2.46
CA PHE A 143 6.61 13.75 1.71
C PHE A 143 6.56 12.58 2.72
N THR A 144 5.34 12.23 3.11
CA THR A 144 4.96 11.26 4.13
C THR A 144 4.75 9.84 3.58
N ASP A 145 4.51 9.70 2.28
CA ASP A 145 4.45 8.41 1.57
C ASP A 145 5.27 8.40 0.27
N VAL A 146 5.30 7.24 -0.42
CA VAL A 146 6.09 7.09 -1.67
C VAL A 146 5.45 7.85 -2.82
N ASP A 147 4.12 7.94 -2.84
CA ASP A 147 3.36 8.60 -3.91
C ASP A 147 3.67 10.11 -3.93
N GLU A 148 3.76 10.74 -2.75
CA GLU A 148 4.17 12.13 -2.61
C GLU A 148 5.61 12.36 -3.13
N ILE A 149 6.49 11.35 -3.10
CA ILE A 149 7.85 11.48 -3.65
C ILE A 149 7.85 11.58 -5.18
N GLU A 150 6.84 11.04 -5.87
CA GLU A 150 6.69 11.20 -7.33
C GLU A 150 6.63 12.69 -7.72
N ASP A 151 6.04 13.51 -6.87
CA ASP A 151 5.87 14.96 -7.04
C ASP A 151 7.12 15.78 -6.67
N LEU A 152 8.25 15.14 -6.32
CA LEU A 152 9.49 15.88 -6.04
C LEU A 152 9.97 16.69 -7.25
N GLU A 153 10.14 18.00 -7.04
CA GLU A 153 10.65 18.91 -8.04
C GLU A 153 12.11 19.31 -7.77
N ASP A 154 12.77 19.89 -8.78
CA ASP A 154 14.13 20.44 -8.66
C ASP A 154 14.23 21.51 -7.54
N THR A 155 13.12 22.19 -7.25
CA THR A 155 13.03 23.21 -6.19
C THR A 155 13.09 22.64 -4.78
N ASP A 156 12.73 21.37 -4.59
CA ASP A 156 12.75 20.71 -3.28
C ASP A 156 14.16 20.23 -2.90
N ALA A 157 15.05 20.10 -3.89
CA ALA A 157 16.40 19.59 -3.72
C ALA A 157 17.21 20.39 -2.68
N GLU A 158 17.09 21.72 -2.66
CA GLU A 158 17.80 22.57 -1.71
C GLU A 158 17.35 22.28 -0.27
N THR A 159 16.04 22.20 -0.04
CA THR A 159 15.43 21.93 1.27
C THR A 159 15.81 20.54 1.79
N LEU A 160 15.85 19.55 0.89
CA LEU A 160 16.27 18.18 1.21
C LEU A 160 17.80 18.05 1.35
N GLY A 161 18.56 19.04 0.86
CA GLY A 161 20.02 19.04 0.88
C GLY A 161 20.63 18.00 -0.07
N ILE A 162 20.00 17.81 -1.22
CA ILE A 162 20.42 16.92 -2.31
C ILE A 162 20.60 17.71 -3.61
N SER A 163 21.08 17.05 -4.67
CA SER A 163 21.13 17.70 -6.00
C SER A 163 19.78 17.63 -6.70
N ALA A 164 19.49 18.56 -7.62
CA ALA A 164 18.29 18.52 -8.46
C ALA A 164 18.19 17.19 -9.22
N ASP A 165 19.30 16.70 -9.79
CA ASP A 165 19.34 15.39 -10.41
C ASP A 165 18.97 14.23 -9.45
N ASP A 166 19.33 14.33 -8.16
CA ASP A 166 18.94 13.32 -7.17
C ASP A 166 17.45 13.42 -6.85
N ALA A 167 16.87 14.62 -6.79
CA ALA A 167 15.43 14.81 -6.60
C ALA A 167 14.63 14.20 -7.77
N MET A 168 14.98 14.55 -9.01
CA MET A 168 14.38 13.93 -10.21
C MET A 168 14.56 12.41 -10.23
N TYR A 169 15.72 11.92 -9.79
CA TYR A 169 15.98 10.48 -9.73
C TYR A 169 15.09 9.77 -8.69
N LEU A 170 14.88 10.39 -7.53
CA LEU A 170 13.97 9.87 -6.51
C LEU A 170 12.52 9.86 -6.98
N SER A 171 12.06 10.95 -7.61
CA SER A 171 10.73 11.03 -8.24
C SER A 171 10.51 9.90 -9.26
N GLN A 172 11.46 9.70 -10.20
CA GLN A 172 11.39 8.60 -11.16
C GLN A 172 11.39 7.21 -10.51
N LYS A 173 12.03 7.07 -9.35
CA LYS A 173 12.07 5.81 -8.61
C LYS A 173 10.78 5.56 -7.84
N ALA A 174 10.11 6.60 -7.37
CA ALA A 174 8.78 6.51 -6.77
C ALA A 174 7.74 6.08 -7.81
N GLU A 175 7.73 6.72 -8.98
CA GLU A 175 6.86 6.32 -10.09
C GLU A 175 7.10 4.86 -10.52
N GLU A 176 8.37 4.41 -10.60
CA GLU A 176 8.70 3.01 -10.88
C GLU A 176 8.22 2.06 -9.77
N TRP A 177 8.24 2.49 -8.51
CA TRP A 177 7.80 1.72 -7.36
C TRP A 177 6.28 1.50 -7.37
N GLU A 178 5.50 2.56 -7.62
CA GLU A 178 4.05 2.45 -7.79
C GLU A 178 3.66 1.58 -8.98
N ALA A 179 4.32 1.81 -10.13
CA ALA A 179 4.10 1.02 -11.33
C ALA A 179 4.34 -0.47 -11.06
N ARG A 180 5.37 -0.78 -10.27
CA ARG A 180 5.67 -2.15 -9.86
C ARG A 180 4.51 -2.78 -9.09
N GLY A 181 3.97 -2.10 -8.07
CA GLY A 181 2.82 -2.58 -7.31
C GLY A 181 1.61 -2.83 -8.22
N THR A 182 1.30 -1.88 -9.09
CA THR A 182 0.21 -1.98 -10.07
C THR A 182 0.38 -3.18 -11.00
N PHE A 183 1.59 -3.44 -11.50
CA PHE A 183 1.84 -4.58 -12.39
C PHE A 183 1.86 -5.92 -11.65
N ILE A 184 2.36 -5.98 -10.41
CA ILE A 184 2.25 -7.18 -9.57
C ILE A 184 0.78 -7.52 -9.38
N TRP A 185 -0.07 -6.54 -9.03
CA TRP A 185 -1.50 -6.75 -8.89
C TRP A 185 -2.14 -7.23 -10.20
N LEU A 186 -1.85 -6.57 -11.33
CA LEU A 186 -2.36 -6.99 -12.64
C LEU A 186 -1.99 -8.45 -12.94
N LEU A 187 -0.70 -8.81 -12.84
CA LEU A 187 -0.19 -10.13 -13.20
C LEU A 187 -0.71 -11.23 -12.25
N SER A 188 -0.73 -10.96 -10.94
CA SER A 188 -1.15 -11.94 -9.92
C SER A 188 -2.67 -12.17 -9.89
N SER A 189 -3.46 -11.17 -10.26
CA SER A 189 -4.92 -11.23 -10.31
C SER A 189 -5.48 -11.60 -11.69
N PHE A 190 -4.66 -11.54 -12.76
CA PHE A 190 -5.09 -11.88 -14.11
C PHE A 190 -5.61 -13.32 -14.18
N GLN A 191 -6.88 -13.44 -14.53
CA GLN A 191 -7.54 -14.72 -14.75
C GLN A 191 -7.87 -14.88 -16.23
N ASP A 192 -7.37 -15.96 -16.83
CA ASP A 192 -7.73 -16.31 -18.20
C ASP A 192 -9.16 -16.86 -18.26
N SER A 193 -9.74 -16.91 -19.46
CA SER A 193 -11.10 -17.39 -19.76
C SER A 193 -11.40 -18.80 -19.26
N ASN A 194 -10.39 -19.64 -19.06
CA ASN A 194 -10.50 -20.99 -18.50
C ASN A 194 -10.40 -21.02 -16.96
N GLY A 195 -10.34 -19.87 -16.30
CA GLY A 195 -10.22 -19.72 -14.85
C GLY A 195 -8.78 -19.83 -14.31
N SER A 196 -7.78 -20.05 -15.16
CA SER A 196 -6.37 -20.17 -14.72
C SER A 196 -5.72 -18.81 -14.46
N PHE A 197 -4.64 -18.82 -13.67
CA PHE A 197 -3.82 -17.64 -13.36
C PHE A 197 -2.43 -17.79 -14.01
N PRO A 198 -2.31 -17.56 -15.33
CA PRO A 198 -1.11 -17.93 -16.08
C PRO A 198 0.16 -17.19 -15.64
N PHE A 199 0.02 -16.00 -15.06
CA PHE A 199 1.16 -15.15 -14.68
C PHE A 199 1.46 -15.17 -13.17
N ARG A 200 0.76 -15.99 -12.37
CA ARG A 200 0.96 -16.05 -10.92
C ARG A 200 2.22 -16.83 -10.52
N GLU A 201 2.76 -17.65 -11.41
CA GLU A 201 4.02 -18.36 -11.15
C GLU A 201 5.16 -17.35 -10.93
N LYS A 202 5.88 -17.47 -9.81
CA LYS A 202 6.82 -16.47 -9.32
C LYS A 202 7.90 -16.10 -10.32
N SER A 203 8.50 -17.09 -11.00
CA SER A 203 9.58 -16.83 -11.95
C SER A 203 9.10 -16.06 -13.18
N LEU A 204 7.91 -16.42 -13.69
CA LEU A 204 7.27 -15.74 -14.80
C LEU A 204 6.80 -14.34 -14.41
N LEU A 205 6.12 -14.18 -13.27
CA LEU A 205 5.70 -12.89 -12.73
C LEU A 205 6.88 -11.93 -12.64
N SER A 206 7.96 -12.38 -11.99
CA SER A 206 9.18 -11.57 -11.78
C SER A 206 9.81 -11.17 -13.12
N SER A 207 9.87 -12.09 -14.08
CA SER A 207 10.43 -11.83 -15.42
C SER A 207 9.58 -10.83 -16.22
N MET A 208 8.25 -10.98 -16.19
CA MET A 208 7.33 -10.08 -16.86
C MET A 208 7.37 -8.69 -16.25
N LEU A 209 7.34 -8.59 -14.92
CA LEU A 209 7.45 -7.34 -14.18
C LEU A 209 8.73 -6.58 -14.55
N ALA A 210 9.88 -7.25 -14.50
CA ALA A 210 11.16 -6.66 -14.90
C ALA A 210 11.15 -6.17 -16.35
N SER A 211 10.55 -6.94 -17.26
CA SER A 211 10.42 -6.60 -18.67
C SER A 211 9.53 -5.38 -18.90
N MET A 212 8.41 -5.27 -18.18
CA MET A 212 7.49 -4.12 -18.26
C MET A 212 8.17 -2.83 -17.75
N LEU A 213 8.80 -2.89 -16.57
CA LEU A 213 9.49 -1.73 -15.99
C LEU A 213 10.68 -1.28 -16.85
N ALA A 214 11.46 -2.23 -17.40
CA ALA A 214 12.58 -1.94 -18.30
C ALA A 214 12.13 -1.35 -19.65
N ALA A 215 10.91 -1.65 -20.09
CA ALA A 215 10.29 -1.03 -21.26
C ALA A 215 9.77 0.39 -21.00
N GLY A 216 9.92 0.91 -19.77
CA GLY A 216 9.46 2.24 -19.38
C GLY A 216 7.95 2.31 -19.11
N MET A 217 7.28 1.18 -18.89
CA MET A 217 5.86 1.19 -18.52
C MET A 217 5.69 1.70 -17.09
N ARG A 218 4.71 2.57 -16.90
CA ARG A 218 4.40 3.20 -15.60
C ARG A 218 2.94 3.05 -15.21
N SER A 219 2.07 2.77 -16.18
CA SER A 219 0.63 2.68 -15.97
C SER A 219 0.00 1.50 -16.72
N LEU A 220 -1.25 1.18 -16.36
CA LEU A 220 -2.08 0.22 -17.10
C LEU A 220 -2.43 0.70 -18.52
N LEU A 221 -2.33 2.01 -18.78
CA LEU A 221 -2.53 2.58 -20.12
C LEU A 221 -1.34 2.28 -21.03
N ASP A 222 -0.12 2.25 -20.50
CA ASP A 222 1.05 1.83 -21.27
C ASP A 222 0.90 0.38 -21.74
N VAL A 223 0.34 -0.47 -20.88
CA VAL A 223 0.00 -1.86 -21.24
C VAL A 223 -1.06 -1.90 -22.35
N LYS A 224 -2.13 -1.09 -22.24
CA LYS A 224 -3.17 -0.96 -23.28
C LYS A 224 -2.58 -0.52 -24.62
N GLY A 225 -1.67 0.45 -24.61
CA GLY A 225 -1.04 1.03 -25.81
C GLY A 225 0.12 0.22 -26.38
N ALA A 226 0.65 -0.76 -25.65
CA ALA A 226 1.85 -1.48 -26.05
C ALA A 226 1.63 -2.36 -27.29
N THR A 227 2.38 -2.11 -28.37
CA THR A 227 2.38 -3.04 -29.50
C THR A 227 3.24 -4.28 -29.23
N SER A 228 4.31 -4.11 -28.46
CA SER A 228 5.23 -5.18 -28.04
C SER A 228 5.99 -4.76 -26.79
N VAL A 229 6.32 -5.72 -25.93
CA VAL A 229 7.20 -5.51 -24.76
C VAL A 229 8.40 -6.44 -24.89
N PRO A 230 9.64 -5.93 -24.96
CA PRO A 230 10.83 -6.77 -25.00
C PRO A 230 10.84 -7.78 -23.84
N GLY A 231 11.10 -9.05 -24.13
CA GLY A 231 11.11 -10.11 -23.11
C GLY A 231 9.74 -10.76 -22.81
N ILE A 232 8.64 -10.19 -23.31
CA ILE A 232 7.29 -10.76 -23.13
C ILE A 232 6.74 -11.24 -24.49
N PRO A 233 6.25 -12.49 -24.58
CA PRO A 233 5.59 -12.98 -25.79
C PRO A 233 4.41 -12.08 -26.21
N SER A 234 4.29 -11.76 -27.50
CA SER A 234 3.20 -10.90 -28.01
C SER A 234 1.80 -11.46 -27.69
N ALA A 235 1.67 -12.78 -27.59
CA ALA A 235 0.42 -13.42 -27.19
C ALA A 235 0.03 -13.05 -25.74
N ASP A 236 1.00 -12.94 -24.83
CA ASP A 236 0.75 -12.59 -23.44
C ASP A 236 0.54 -11.07 -23.28
N VAL A 237 1.23 -10.23 -24.05
CA VAL A 237 0.90 -8.79 -24.15
C VAL A 237 -0.56 -8.61 -24.59
N ALA A 238 -0.99 -9.33 -25.63
CA ALA A 238 -2.37 -9.27 -26.12
C ALA A 238 -3.40 -9.81 -25.10
N LYS A 239 -3.03 -10.77 -24.24
CA LYS A 239 -3.88 -11.22 -23.13
C LYS A 239 -4.03 -10.12 -22.08
N LEU A 240 -2.92 -9.52 -21.65
CA LEU A 240 -2.94 -8.45 -20.65
C LEU A 240 -3.79 -7.27 -21.11
N GLN A 241 -3.68 -6.87 -22.38
CA GLN A 241 -4.52 -5.81 -22.96
C GLN A 241 -6.02 -6.09 -22.91
N ARG A 242 -6.42 -7.36 -22.87
CA ARG A 242 -7.82 -7.79 -22.75
C ARG A 242 -8.25 -8.01 -21.31
N SER A 243 -7.38 -7.74 -20.34
CA SER A 243 -7.74 -7.77 -18.92
C SER A 243 -8.95 -6.86 -18.67
N PRO A 244 -10.01 -7.35 -18.00
CA PRO A 244 -11.15 -6.52 -17.62
C PRO A 244 -10.74 -5.25 -16.88
N LEU A 245 -9.67 -5.31 -16.08
CA LEU A 245 -9.13 -4.16 -15.35
C LEU A 245 -8.64 -3.05 -16.29
N ILE A 246 -7.90 -3.42 -17.34
CA ILE A 246 -7.41 -2.48 -18.36
C ILE A 246 -8.56 -1.92 -19.18
N GLN A 247 -9.57 -2.75 -19.49
CA GLN A 247 -10.76 -2.33 -20.25
C GLN A 247 -11.66 -1.38 -19.44
N GLU A 248 -11.80 -1.59 -18.13
CA GLU A 248 -12.57 -0.69 -17.28
C GLU A 248 -11.91 0.70 -17.16
N LEU A 249 -10.59 0.74 -16.98
CA LEU A 249 -9.82 1.99 -16.95
C LEU A 249 -9.89 2.74 -18.27
N ALA A 250 -9.77 2.01 -19.38
CA ALA A 250 -9.95 2.55 -20.73
C ALA A 250 -11.31 3.23 -20.90
N HIS A 251 -12.38 2.59 -20.43
CA HIS A 251 -13.73 3.10 -20.60
C HIS A 251 -13.99 4.35 -19.74
N LYS A 252 -13.45 4.41 -18.52
CA LYS A 252 -13.57 5.57 -17.62
C LYS A 252 -12.90 6.84 -18.14
N GLN A 253 -11.90 6.72 -19.03
CA GLN A 253 -11.23 7.87 -19.64
C GLN A 253 -11.89 8.38 -20.93
N GLU A 254 -12.79 7.59 -21.53
CA GLU A 254 -13.53 7.97 -22.75
C GLU A 254 -14.88 8.64 -22.44
N LEU A 255 -15.28 8.69 -21.17
CA LEU A 255 -16.51 9.31 -20.65
C LEU A 255 -16.22 10.64 -19.95
#